data_AF-A0A162ND84-F1
#
_entry.id   AF-A0A162ND84-F1
#
_cell.length_a   1.000
_cell.length_b   1.000
_cell.length_c   1.000
_cell.angle_alpha   90.00
_cell.angle_beta   90.00
_cell.angle_gamma   90.00
#
_symmetry.space_group_name_H-M   'P 1'
#
loop_
_entity.id
_entity.type
_entity.pdbx_description
1 polymer ?
#
loop_
_entity_poly.entity_id
_entity_poly.type
_entity_poly.pdbx_seq_one_letter_code
_entity_poly.pdbx_strand_id
1 'polypeptide(L)'
;TFPQSDSSFIVIDAFDKGSYVKLLPAERKIIGYTTRNSGGVPANFRNYFVLQFDQPFSFSATWHDSVLVKGQLEMKADHAGAVVGFKTIKGQKIGVKVASSFISEEQALLNLQREVGKESFEQTRKASQASWKDILGRVQVSGGTDEQLRTFYSCLYRTVCFPQKHYEYDATNKIVHYSPYNGQVLPGYMYAGTGFWDTFRALYPLLNLLYPSINKEMQEGLINDYKEGGFLPEWSSPGFRSVMVGNNSASVVADAYLKGLRGYDINTLYQALLNGANNEGPLDAVGRKGVNYYNELGYVPYDVKINENAARTLEYAYDDFTIWQLAKKLNRPKEEIALYEKRMLNYRNLFDPETNLMRGKNKDGSFQAPFNPLKWGDAFTEGNSWHYSWSVFHDIQGLINLMGGTTRFVNMLDSVFVMPPLFDDSYYGFPIHEIREMQIMNMGQYAHGNQPIQHMPYLYNFAGQPWKTQYWVREVMNRMYKPTPDGYCGDEDNGQTSAWYVFSAMGFYPVCPGTDEYVLGTPLFKKMTLKLENGKQVAVQAPANSASNLYVKELKWNGAVHPFNYVKHSELLKGGLLQFSMQAQPDKKRGTDKKAFPYSYSAK
;
A
#
# COMPACT_ATOMS: atom_id res chain seq x y z
N THR A 1 -9.98 -12.39 -33.11
CA THR A 1 -10.64 -12.35 -34.43
C THR A 1 -9.57 -12.56 -35.47
N PHE A 2 -9.71 -13.55 -36.34
CA PHE A 2 -8.72 -13.88 -37.35
C PHE A 2 -9.12 -13.36 -38.74
N PRO A 3 -8.13 -13.07 -39.62
CA PRO A 3 -8.38 -12.89 -41.05
C PRO A 3 -8.74 -14.24 -41.70
N GLN A 4 -9.12 -14.19 -42.97
CA GLN A 4 -9.20 -15.42 -43.77
C GLN A 4 -7.79 -16.00 -43.95
N SER A 5 -7.58 -17.24 -43.55
CA SER A 5 -6.29 -17.93 -43.65
C SER A 5 -6.48 -19.44 -43.58
N ASP A 6 -5.66 -20.18 -44.34
CA ASP A 6 -5.54 -21.64 -44.20
C ASP A 6 -4.68 -22.05 -42.99
N SER A 7 -4.04 -21.09 -42.34
CA SER A 7 -3.13 -21.31 -41.21
C SER A 7 -3.14 -20.09 -40.28
N SER A 8 -3.96 -20.16 -39.24
CA SER A 8 -4.02 -19.22 -38.13
C SER A 8 -3.60 -19.93 -36.86
N PHE A 9 -2.79 -19.30 -36.00
CA PHE A 9 -2.23 -19.97 -34.82
C PHE A 9 -2.46 -19.18 -33.54
N ILE A 10 -2.49 -19.91 -32.42
CA ILE A 10 -2.38 -19.38 -31.07
C ILE A 10 -1.18 -20.07 -30.42
N VAL A 11 -0.25 -19.27 -29.90
CA VAL A 11 0.95 -19.74 -29.19
C VAL A 11 0.70 -19.60 -27.69
N ILE A 12 1.06 -20.65 -26.96
CA ILE A 12 1.04 -20.72 -25.51
C ILE A 12 2.49 -20.80 -25.07
N ASP A 13 2.88 -19.88 -24.19
CA ASP A 13 4.20 -19.80 -23.60
C ASP A 13 4.06 -19.95 -22.08
N ALA A 14 4.62 -21.03 -21.52
CA ALA A 14 4.56 -21.33 -20.08
C ALA A 14 5.77 -20.77 -19.30
N PHE A 15 6.58 -19.94 -19.96
CA PHE A 15 7.83 -19.36 -19.47
C PHE A 15 8.94 -20.39 -19.17
N ASP A 16 10.15 -19.89 -18.93
CA ASP A 16 11.36 -20.64 -18.60
C ASP A 16 11.43 -21.06 -17.11
N LYS A 17 12.57 -21.61 -16.69
CA LYS A 17 12.88 -22.08 -15.32
C LYS A 17 12.09 -23.31 -14.87
N GLY A 18 11.67 -24.14 -15.82
CA GLY A 18 10.97 -25.40 -15.59
C GLY A 18 9.47 -25.23 -15.71
N SER A 19 8.93 -25.55 -16.89
CA SER A 19 7.51 -25.44 -17.18
C SER A 19 6.96 -26.66 -17.92
N TYR A 20 5.64 -26.70 -18.05
CA TYR A 20 4.93 -27.84 -18.61
C TYR A 20 3.72 -27.40 -19.41
N VAL A 21 3.47 -28.08 -20.52
CA VAL A 21 2.24 -27.98 -21.30
C VAL A 21 1.78 -29.35 -21.81
N LYS A 22 0.48 -29.52 -21.91
CA LYS A 22 -0.16 -30.66 -22.57
C LYS A 22 -1.39 -30.24 -23.34
N LEU A 23 -1.45 -30.65 -24.60
CA LEU A 23 -2.55 -30.48 -25.52
C LEU A 23 -3.49 -31.69 -25.42
N LEU A 24 -4.78 -31.41 -25.32
CA LEU A 24 -5.87 -32.38 -25.32
C LEU A 24 -6.81 -32.05 -26.50
N PRO A 25 -6.45 -32.42 -27.74
CA PRO A 25 -7.20 -31.99 -28.93
C PRO A 25 -8.66 -32.46 -28.96
N ALA A 26 -8.92 -33.69 -28.48
CA ALA A 26 -10.28 -34.23 -28.39
C ALA A 26 -11.19 -33.40 -27.49
N GLU A 27 -10.62 -32.70 -26.52
CA GLU A 27 -11.33 -31.84 -25.58
C GLU A 27 -11.21 -30.35 -25.94
N ARG A 28 -10.49 -30.02 -27.02
CA ARG A 28 -10.17 -28.62 -27.41
C ARG A 28 -9.52 -27.85 -26.26
N LYS A 29 -8.61 -28.50 -25.55
CA LYS A 29 -8.09 -28.01 -24.28
C LYS A 29 -6.56 -28.06 -24.25
N ILE A 30 -5.97 -27.13 -23.50
CA ILE A 30 -4.56 -27.12 -23.15
C ILE A 30 -4.48 -26.95 -21.63
N ILE A 31 -3.60 -27.71 -21.00
CA ILE A 31 -3.27 -27.64 -19.58
C ILE A 31 -1.76 -27.45 -19.43
N GLY A 32 -1.32 -26.96 -18.29
CA GLY A 32 0.10 -26.78 -18.04
C GLY A 32 0.39 -26.15 -16.68
N TYR A 33 1.67 -25.90 -16.42
CA TYR A 33 2.08 -25.06 -15.31
C TYR A 33 3.30 -24.22 -15.66
N THR A 34 3.41 -23.07 -14.98
CA THR A 34 4.63 -22.27 -14.92
C THR A 34 5.20 -22.27 -13.50
N THR A 35 6.53 -22.18 -13.39
CA THR A 35 7.23 -22.05 -12.10
C THR A 35 8.09 -20.79 -12.02
N ARG A 36 8.18 -20.00 -13.11
CA ARG A 36 9.01 -18.79 -13.14
C ARG A 36 8.59 -17.86 -12.02
N ASN A 37 9.54 -17.52 -11.16
CA ASN A 37 9.34 -16.67 -10.00
C ASN A 37 10.59 -15.82 -9.74
N SER A 38 10.47 -14.90 -8.78
CA SER A 38 11.54 -13.97 -8.36
C SER A 38 11.92 -14.18 -6.88
N GLY A 39 11.83 -15.42 -6.38
CA GLY A 39 12.02 -15.77 -4.97
C GLY A 39 10.73 -15.68 -4.16
N GLY A 40 10.83 -15.93 -2.84
CA GLY A 40 9.68 -15.92 -1.93
C GLY A 40 8.67 -17.03 -2.20
N VAL A 41 9.13 -18.19 -2.68
CA VAL A 41 8.27 -19.35 -2.96
C VAL A 41 8.90 -20.65 -2.44
N PRO A 42 8.11 -21.63 -1.99
CA PRO A 42 8.58 -22.97 -1.67
C PRO A 42 9.02 -23.74 -2.93
N ALA A 43 9.82 -24.79 -2.74
CA ALA A 43 10.37 -25.59 -3.86
C ALA A 43 9.32 -26.27 -4.75
N ASN A 44 8.10 -26.45 -4.25
CA ASN A 44 7.00 -27.07 -5.00
C ASN A 44 6.09 -26.05 -5.72
N PHE A 45 6.41 -24.75 -5.70
CA PHE A 45 5.61 -23.69 -6.31
C PHE A 45 5.33 -23.94 -7.80
N ARG A 46 4.04 -23.85 -8.15
CA ARG A 46 3.52 -23.93 -9.50
C ARG A 46 2.28 -23.04 -9.61
N ASN A 47 2.09 -22.39 -10.75
CA ASN A 47 0.78 -21.91 -11.18
C ASN A 47 0.30 -22.81 -12.32
N TYR A 48 -0.75 -23.60 -12.05
CA TYR A 48 -1.39 -24.50 -12.99
C TYR A 48 -2.42 -23.74 -13.80
N PHE A 49 -2.42 -23.91 -15.13
CA PHE A 49 -3.37 -23.23 -16.01
C PHE A 49 -4.15 -24.21 -16.89
N VAL A 50 -5.35 -23.79 -17.28
CA VAL A 50 -6.21 -24.49 -18.24
C VAL A 50 -6.77 -23.50 -19.25
N LEU A 51 -6.72 -23.88 -20.53
CA LEU A 51 -7.28 -23.13 -21.65
C LEU A 51 -8.28 -24.02 -22.39
N GLN A 52 -9.53 -23.56 -22.51
CA GLN A 52 -10.61 -24.23 -23.24
C GLN A 52 -10.98 -23.43 -24.49
N PHE A 53 -10.83 -24.05 -25.66
CA PHE A 53 -11.13 -23.45 -26.96
C PHE A 53 -12.54 -23.85 -27.43
N ASP A 54 -13.19 -22.96 -28.19
CA ASP A 54 -14.49 -23.23 -28.81
C ASP A 54 -14.39 -23.88 -30.20
N GLN A 55 -13.23 -23.82 -30.85
CA GLN A 55 -12.95 -24.44 -32.14
C GLN A 55 -12.03 -25.68 -32.02
N PRO A 56 -12.19 -26.69 -32.89
CA PRO A 56 -11.26 -27.82 -32.98
C PRO A 56 -9.90 -27.38 -33.53
N PHE A 57 -8.83 -28.04 -33.07
CA PHE A 57 -7.47 -27.79 -33.56
C PHE A 57 -7.27 -28.50 -34.91
N SER A 58 -6.88 -27.74 -35.95
CA SER A 58 -6.41 -28.31 -37.23
C SER A 58 -4.91 -28.60 -37.22
N PHE A 59 -4.19 -28.05 -36.24
CA PHE A 59 -2.76 -28.27 -36.01
C PHE A 59 -2.50 -28.27 -34.50
N SER A 60 -1.59 -29.12 -34.05
CA SER A 60 -1.13 -29.15 -32.66
C SER A 60 0.35 -29.54 -32.64
N ALA A 61 1.15 -28.73 -31.96
CA ALA A 61 2.55 -29.00 -31.70
C ALA A 61 2.93 -28.44 -30.34
N THR A 62 3.98 -28.98 -29.77
CA THR A 62 4.66 -28.38 -28.62
C THR A 62 5.98 -27.78 -29.06
N TRP A 63 6.57 -26.94 -28.22
CA TRP A 63 7.92 -26.43 -28.40
C TRP A 63 8.65 -26.42 -27.07
N HIS A 64 9.97 -26.55 -27.13
CA HIS A 64 10.85 -26.30 -26.00
C HIS A 64 11.98 -25.37 -26.42
N ASP A 65 12.29 -24.39 -25.57
CA ASP A 65 13.34 -23.39 -25.78
C ASP A 65 13.18 -22.65 -27.12
N SER A 66 13.84 -23.14 -28.18
CA SER A 66 13.74 -22.58 -29.54
C SER A 66 13.32 -23.61 -30.59
N VAL A 67 12.93 -24.80 -30.18
CA VAL A 67 12.67 -25.96 -31.03
C VAL A 67 11.19 -26.31 -31.04
N LEU A 68 10.56 -26.24 -32.22
CA LEU A 68 9.19 -26.72 -32.45
C LEU A 68 9.19 -28.23 -32.69
N VAL A 69 8.41 -28.97 -31.91
CA VAL A 69 8.26 -30.43 -32.02
C VAL A 69 6.85 -30.79 -32.50
N LYS A 70 6.75 -31.14 -33.78
CA LYS A 70 5.49 -31.53 -34.42
C LYS A 70 5.07 -32.93 -33.98
N GLY A 71 3.75 -33.13 -33.81
CA GLY A 71 3.19 -34.44 -33.44
C GLY A 71 3.32 -34.79 -31.94
N GLN A 72 4.05 -33.99 -31.17
CA GLN A 72 4.13 -34.13 -29.71
C GLN A 72 3.08 -33.25 -29.04
N LEU A 73 2.25 -33.87 -28.19
CA LEU A 73 1.14 -33.21 -27.48
C LEU A 73 1.45 -32.87 -26.03
N GLU A 74 2.64 -33.19 -25.53
CA GLU A 74 3.02 -32.97 -24.13
C GLU A 74 4.49 -32.58 -24.06
N MET A 75 4.81 -31.52 -23.32
CA MET A 75 6.17 -31.01 -23.19
C MET A 75 6.46 -30.59 -21.75
N LYS A 76 7.57 -31.08 -21.22
CA LYS A 76 8.19 -30.63 -19.97
C LYS A 76 9.63 -30.28 -20.27
N ALA A 77 10.01 -29.03 -20.08
CA ALA A 77 11.34 -28.52 -20.41
C ALA A 77 11.70 -27.37 -19.47
N ASP A 78 12.89 -26.78 -19.64
CA ASP A 78 13.20 -25.52 -18.98
C ASP A 78 12.23 -24.44 -19.45
N HIS A 79 12.04 -24.29 -20.76
CA HIS A 79 11.03 -23.40 -21.35
C HIS A 79 10.09 -24.20 -22.27
N ALA A 80 8.91 -24.55 -21.79
CA ALA A 80 7.90 -25.30 -22.53
C ALA A 80 6.79 -24.39 -23.09
N GLY A 81 6.26 -24.77 -24.25
CA GLY A 81 5.05 -24.15 -24.76
C GLY A 81 4.36 -24.97 -25.85
N ALA A 82 3.25 -24.45 -26.35
CA ALA A 82 2.40 -25.13 -27.31
C ALA A 82 1.95 -24.19 -28.45
N VAL A 83 1.65 -24.77 -29.60
CA VAL A 83 1.05 -24.08 -30.74
C VAL A 83 -0.15 -24.88 -31.22
N VAL A 84 -1.31 -24.24 -31.25
CA VAL A 84 -2.52 -24.78 -31.89
C VAL A 84 -2.88 -23.95 -33.12
N GLY A 85 -3.33 -24.62 -34.17
CA GLY A 85 -3.70 -23.96 -35.42
C GLY A 85 -5.15 -24.23 -35.84
N PHE A 86 -5.64 -23.34 -36.68
CA PHE A 86 -7.00 -23.28 -37.19
C PHE A 86 -6.99 -22.82 -38.65
N LYS A 87 -7.94 -23.33 -39.45
CA LYS A 87 -8.37 -22.67 -40.69
C LYS A 87 -9.44 -21.64 -40.34
N THR A 88 -9.30 -20.41 -40.83
CA THR A 88 -10.20 -19.31 -40.45
C THR A 88 -10.78 -18.59 -41.66
N ILE A 89 -12.04 -18.17 -41.55
CA ILE A 89 -12.65 -17.23 -42.49
C ILE A 89 -12.50 -15.78 -41.98
N LYS A 90 -12.66 -14.81 -42.89
CA LYS A 90 -12.55 -13.38 -42.54
C LYS A 90 -13.51 -13.01 -41.41
N GLY A 91 -12.96 -12.53 -40.29
CA GLY A 91 -13.74 -12.08 -39.15
C GLY A 91 -14.14 -13.20 -38.18
N GLN A 92 -13.68 -14.44 -38.38
CA GLN A 92 -13.94 -15.53 -37.45
C GLN A 92 -13.34 -15.23 -36.07
N LYS A 93 -14.12 -15.46 -35.02
CA LYS A 93 -13.69 -15.35 -33.63
C LYS A 93 -13.43 -16.75 -33.10
N ILE A 94 -12.29 -16.93 -32.45
CA ILE A 94 -11.96 -18.13 -31.69
C ILE A 94 -11.97 -17.71 -30.23
N GLY A 95 -12.87 -18.27 -29.45
CA GLY A 95 -12.99 -18.05 -28.02
C GLY A 95 -12.03 -18.97 -27.26
N VAL A 96 -11.33 -18.40 -26.29
CA VAL A 96 -10.48 -19.14 -25.35
C VAL A 96 -10.88 -18.74 -23.94
N LYS A 97 -11.30 -19.72 -23.14
CA LYS A 97 -11.56 -19.54 -21.71
C LYS A 97 -10.34 -19.98 -20.95
N VAL A 98 -9.87 -19.16 -20.01
CA VAL A 98 -8.63 -19.41 -19.29
C VAL A 98 -8.88 -19.27 -17.79
N ALA A 99 -8.31 -20.17 -17.01
CA ALA A 99 -8.22 -20.05 -15.55
C ALA A 99 -6.91 -20.66 -15.07
N SER A 100 -6.53 -20.33 -13.85
CA SER A 100 -5.35 -20.90 -13.20
C SER A 100 -5.63 -21.22 -11.74
N SER A 101 -4.69 -21.90 -11.10
CA SER A 101 -4.68 -22.24 -9.67
C SER A 101 -3.24 -22.37 -9.18
N PHE A 102 -2.99 -22.01 -7.92
CA PHE A 102 -1.73 -22.33 -7.25
C PHE A 102 -1.75 -23.72 -6.57
N ILE A 103 -2.90 -24.38 -6.57
CA ILE A 103 -3.12 -25.65 -5.86
C ILE A 103 -2.88 -26.85 -6.78
N SER A 104 -3.64 -26.96 -7.87
CA SER A 104 -3.53 -28.10 -8.79
C SER A 104 -4.20 -27.85 -10.14
N GLU A 105 -4.00 -28.76 -11.09
CA GLU A 105 -4.71 -28.75 -12.37
C GLU A 105 -6.23 -28.91 -12.18
N GLU A 106 -6.65 -29.81 -11.29
CA GLU A 106 -8.06 -30.06 -10.97
C GLU A 106 -8.72 -28.80 -10.40
N GLN A 107 -8.02 -28.09 -9.52
CA GLN A 107 -8.50 -26.82 -8.98
C GLN A 107 -8.57 -25.73 -10.05
N ALA A 108 -7.58 -25.64 -10.96
CA ALA A 108 -7.65 -24.69 -12.09
C ALA A 108 -8.86 -24.97 -13.00
N LEU A 109 -9.17 -26.24 -13.25
CA LEU A 109 -10.36 -26.66 -14.00
C LEU A 109 -11.65 -26.31 -13.24
N LEU A 110 -11.68 -26.50 -11.93
CA LEU A 110 -12.82 -26.10 -11.09
C LEU A 110 -13.06 -24.58 -11.14
N ASN A 111 -12.00 -23.78 -11.06
CA ASN A 111 -12.08 -22.32 -11.18
C ASN A 111 -12.65 -21.92 -12.55
N LEU A 112 -12.14 -22.52 -13.64
CA LEU A 112 -12.66 -22.28 -15.00
C LEU A 112 -14.16 -22.54 -15.10
N GLN A 113 -14.62 -23.67 -14.55
CA GLN A 113 -16.01 -24.09 -14.61
C GLN A 113 -16.94 -23.17 -13.82
N ARG A 114 -16.48 -22.67 -12.67
CA ARG A 114 -17.27 -21.82 -11.76
C ARG A 114 -17.32 -20.36 -12.20
N GLU A 115 -16.18 -19.80 -12.57
CA GLU A 115 -16.04 -18.35 -12.76
C GLU A 115 -16.36 -17.91 -14.20
N VAL A 116 -15.94 -18.70 -15.19
CA VAL A 116 -16.21 -18.40 -16.61
C VAL A 116 -17.29 -19.34 -17.16
N GLY A 117 -17.24 -20.62 -16.79
CA GLY A 117 -18.27 -21.62 -17.09
C GLY A 117 -18.72 -21.61 -18.56
N LYS A 118 -20.01 -21.40 -18.79
CA LYS A 118 -20.62 -21.33 -20.13
C LYS A 118 -20.73 -19.91 -20.70
N GLU A 119 -20.27 -18.89 -19.98
CA GLU A 119 -20.40 -17.50 -20.41
C GLU A 119 -19.63 -17.20 -21.70
N SER A 120 -20.14 -16.24 -22.47
CA SER A 120 -19.45 -15.63 -23.61
C SER A 120 -18.56 -14.48 -23.16
N PHE A 121 -17.58 -14.11 -23.99
CA PHE A 121 -16.71 -12.95 -23.73
C PHE A 121 -17.48 -11.67 -23.36
N GLU A 122 -18.58 -11.39 -24.06
CA GLU A 122 -19.39 -10.19 -23.81
C GLU A 122 -20.14 -10.25 -22.47
N GLN A 123 -20.56 -11.44 -22.04
CA GLN A 123 -21.18 -11.64 -20.72
C GLN A 123 -20.15 -11.43 -19.61
N THR A 124 -18.98 -12.07 -19.72
CA THR A 124 -17.89 -11.91 -18.76
C THR A 124 -17.40 -10.46 -18.70
N ARG A 125 -17.30 -9.76 -19.84
CA ARG A 125 -16.96 -8.32 -19.88
C ARG A 125 -17.99 -7.48 -19.13
N LYS A 126 -19.29 -7.72 -19.37
CA LYS A 126 -20.37 -6.98 -18.69
C LYS A 126 -20.39 -7.25 -17.18
N ALA A 127 -20.19 -8.50 -16.77
CA ALA A 127 -20.10 -8.89 -15.36
C ALA A 127 -18.91 -8.19 -14.68
N SER A 128 -17.74 -8.19 -15.31
CA SER A 128 -16.55 -7.46 -14.82
C SER A 128 -16.79 -5.96 -14.72
N GLN A 129 -17.41 -5.32 -15.73
CA GLN A 129 -17.79 -3.90 -15.69
C GLN A 129 -18.76 -3.59 -14.55
N ALA A 130 -19.73 -4.47 -14.29
CA ALA A 130 -20.68 -4.31 -13.18
C ALA A 130 -19.97 -4.41 -11.82
N SER A 131 -19.05 -5.35 -11.65
CA SER A 131 -18.23 -5.49 -10.43
C SER A 131 -17.39 -4.25 -10.18
N TRP A 132 -16.68 -3.75 -11.19
CA TRP A 132 -15.92 -2.49 -11.07
C TRP A 132 -16.81 -1.30 -10.73
N LYS A 133 -17.98 -1.20 -11.36
CA LYS A 133 -18.93 -0.12 -11.07
C LYS A 133 -19.44 -0.15 -9.62
N ASP A 134 -19.64 -1.34 -9.06
CA ASP A 134 -20.03 -1.49 -7.66
C ASP A 134 -18.90 -1.05 -6.70
N ILE A 135 -17.70 -1.59 -6.91
CA ILE A 135 -16.51 -1.30 -6.08
C ILE A 135 -16.15 0.18 -6.12
N LEU A 136 -16.04 0.77 -7.31
CA LEU A 136 -15.68 2.19 -7.49
C LEU A 136 -16.85 3.12 -7.16
N GLY A 137 -18.09 2.65 -7.35
CA GLY A 137 -19.32 3.40 -7.09
C GLY A 137 -19.61 3.67 -5.62
N ARG A 138 -18.76 3.16 -4.71
CA ARG A 138 -18.74 3.52 -3.29
C ARG A 138 -18.30 4.96 -3.06
N VAL A 139 -17.51 5.54 -3.96
CA VAL A 139 -17.16 6.96 -3.91
C VAL A 139 -17.67 7.65 -5.18
N GLN A 140 -18.58 8.60 -4.98
CA GLN A 140 -19.18 9.37 -6.07
C GLN A 140 -18.71 10.81 -5.98
N VAL A 141 -18.08 11.32 -7.04
CA VAL A 141 -17.54 12.69 -7.09
C VAL A 141 -18.23 13.52 -8.18
N SER A 142 -18.39 14.82 -7.95
CA SER A 142 -18.84 15.76 -8.99
C SER A 142 -18.33 17.19 -8.77
N GLY A 143 -18.40 17.99 -9.84
CA GLY A 143 -17.95 19.38 -9.84
C GLY A 143 -16.43 19.58 -9.89
N GLY A 144 -15.70 18.59 -10.43
CA GLY A 144 -14.31 18.72 -10.87
C GLY A 144 -14.20 18.68 -12.40
N THR A 145 -12.99 18.82 -12.93
CA THR A 145 -12.70 18.68 -14.37
C THR A 145 -12.70 17.22 -14.81
N ASP A 146 -12.78 16.97 -16.13
CA ASP A 146 -12.65 15.62 -16.68
C ASP A 146 -11.30 14.97 -16.32
N GLU A 147 -10.20 15.75 -16.32
CA GLU A 147 -8.88 15.27 -15.90
C GLU A 147 -8.87 14.83 -14.42
N GLN A 148 -9.49 15.60 -13.54
CA GLN A 148 -9.61 15.26 -12.12
C GLN A 148 -10.45 14.00 -11.91
N LEU A 149 -11.54 13.83 -12.67
CA LEU A 149 -12.39 12.64 -12.61
C LEU A 149 -11.63 11.38 -13.06
N ARG A 150 -10.92 11.46 -14.20
CA ARG A 150 -10.10 10.35 -14.70
C ARG A 150 -8.98 9.99 -13.74
N THR A 151 -8.27 10.98 -13.22
CA THR A 151 -7.20 10.77 -12.23
C THR A 151 -7.75 10.12 -10.97
N PHE A 152 -8.85 10.66 -10.41
CA PHE A 152 -9.46 10.15 -9.18
C PHE A 152 -9.92 8.70 -9.32
N TYR A 153 -10.68 8.36 -10.37
CA TYR A 153 -11.16 6.99 -10.55
C TYR A 153 -10.05 6.02 -10.97
N SER A 154 -8.98 6.48 -11.62
CA SER A 154 -7.79 5.67 -11.89
C SER A 154 -7.03 5.35 -10.61
N CYS A 155 -6.85 6.33 -9.72
CA CYS A 155 -6.26 6.11 -8.40
C CYS A 155 -7.14 5.16 -7.57
N LEU A 156 -8.45 5.41 -7.47
CA LEU A 156 -9.37 4.54 -6.73
C LEU A 156 -9.38 3.09 -7.25
N TYR A 157 -9.22 2.90 -8.57
CA TYR A 157 -9.02 1.58 -9.16
C TYR A 157 -7.75 0.90 -8.64
N ARG A 158 -6.61 1.62 -8.61
CA ARG A 158 -5.35 1.07 -8.11
C ARG A 158 -5.39 0.70 -6.64
N THR A 159 -6.16 1.42 -5.81
CA THR A 159 -6.31 1.10 -4.37
C THR A 159 -7.06 -0.20 -4.05
N VAL A 160 -7.60 -0.89 -5.07
CA VAL A 160 -8.32 -2.16 -4.88
C VAL A 160 -7.73 -3.28 -5.75
N CYS A 161 -6.48 -3.12 -6.21
CA CYS A 161 -5.73 -4.15 -6.92
C CYS A 161 -4.86 -5.00 -6.00
N PHE A 162 -4.39 -4.45 -4.87
CA PHE A 162 -3.47 -5.10 -3.94
C PHE A 162 -3.93 -4.96 -2.47
N PRO A 163 -3.55 -5.90 -1.59
CA PRO A 163 -2.99 -7.22 -1.94
C PRO A 163 -4.00 -8.09 -2.69
N GLN A 164 -3.49 -9.03 -3.48
CA GLN A 164 -4.28 -9.95 -4.29
C GLN A 164 -4.80 -11.10 -3.43
N LYS A 165 -6.02 -11.56 -3.71
CA LYS A 165 -6.52 -12.82 -3.15
C LYS A 165 -5.58 -13.94 -3.60
N HIS A 166 -5.05 -14.68 -2.63
CA HIS A 166 -4.21 -15.85 -2.84
C HIS A 166 -4.87 -17.12 -2.28
N TYR A 167 -6.20 -17.11 -2.22
CA TYR A 167 -7.04 -18.23 -1.84
C TYR A 167 -8.01 -18.57 -2.97
N GLU A 168 -8.52 -19.79 -2.94
CA GLU A 168 -9.42 -20.39 -3.92
C GLU A 168 -10.57 -21.10 -3.20
N TYR A 169 -11.59 -21.53 -3.94
CA TYR A 169 -12.73 -22.28 -3.39
C TYR A 169 -12.65 -23.74 -3.81
N ASP A 170 -12.61 -24.66 -2.84
CA ASP A 170 -12.58 -26.11 -3.10
C ASP A 170 -13.92 -26.63 -3.66
N ALA A 171 -13.99 -27.92 -4.01
CA ALA A 171 -15.20 -28.56 -4.56
C ALA A 171 -16.46 -28.41 -3.67
N THR A 172 -16.30 -28.15 -2.37
CA THR A 172 -17.37 -27.96 -1.39
C THR A 172 -17.67 -26.49 -1.06
N ASN A 173 -17.08 -25.55 -1.81
CA ASN A 173 -17.15 -24.10 -1.62
C ASN A 173 -16.49 -23.62 -0.32
N LYS A 174 -15.53 -24.37 0.22
CA LYS A 174 -14.70 -23.90 1.33
C LYS A 174 -13.50 -23.16 0.79
N ILE A 175 -13.07 -22.17 1.54
CA ILE A 175 -11.88 -21.38 1.22
C ILE A 175 -10.64 -22.21 1.57
N VAL A 176 -9.74 -22.34 0.60
CA VAL A 176 -8.45 -23.02 0.71
C VAL A 176 -7.38 -22.19 0.00
N HIS A 177 -6.12 -22.36 0.34
CA HIS A 177 -5.02 -21.67 -0.34
C HIS A 177 -3.79 -22.58 -0.44
N TYR A 178 -2.96 -22.33 -1.45
CA TYR A 178 -1.57 -22.78 -1.44
C TYR A 178 -0.77 -21.82 -0.54
N SER A 179 -0.04 -22.34 0.43
CA SER A 179 0.80 -21.56 1.33
C SER A 179 2.12 -21.21 0.63
N PRO A 180 2.41 -19.92 0.37
CA PRO A 180 3.71 -19.52 -0.15
C PRO A 180 4.82 -19.56 0.92
N TYR A 181 4.50 -19.93 2.16
CA TYR A 181 5.45 -20.01 3.27
C TYR A 181 5.96 -21.43 3.50
N ASN A 182 5.09 -22.44 3.38
CA ASN A 182 5.44 -23.84 3.64
C ASN A 182 5.09 -24.83 2.50
N GLY A 183 4.43 -24.37 1.44
CA GLY A 183 4.11 -25.16 0.24
C GLY A 183 2.94 -26.12 0.38
N GLN A 184 2.20 -26.10 1.50
CA GLN A 184 1.02 -26.96 1.71
C GLN A 184 -0.25 -26.29 1.18
N VAL A 185 -1.31 -27.08 1.03
CA VAL A 185 -2.67 -26.57 0.76
C VAL A 185 -3.45 -26.59 2.06
N LEU A 186 -3.88 -25.43 2.53
CA LEU A 186 -4.47 -25.25 3.85
C LEU A 186 -5.81 -24.51 3.76
N PRO A 187 -6.72 -24.68 4.75
CA PRO A 187 -7.98 -23.96 4.77
C PRO A 187 -7.80 -22.49 5.19
N GLY A 188 -8.71 -21.64 4.72
CA GLY A 188 -8.81 -20.24 5.16
C GLY A 188 -8.21 -19.23 4.19
N TYR A 189 -8.38 -17.95 4.51
CA TYR A 189 -7.95 -16.85 3.66
C TYR A 189 -6.43 -16.73 3.55
N MET A 190 -5.97 -16.18 2.43
CA MET A 190 -4.56 -15.86 2.17
C MET A 190 -4.53 -14.71 1.16
N TYR A 191 -3.62 -13.76 1.36
CA TYR A 191 -3.43 -12.60 0.49
C TYR A 191 -1.94 -12.41 0.22
N ALA A 192 -1.58 -11.86 -0.93
CA ALA A 192 -0.19 -11.67 -1.33
C ALA A 192 0.01 -10.46 -2.25
N GLY A 193 1.26 -10.02 -2.44
CA GLY A 193 1.60 -8.99 -3.42
C GLY A 193 1.51 -7.56 -2.87
N THR A 194 1.96 -7.33 -1.64
CA THR A 194 2.00 -5.98 -1.05
C THR A 194 3.21 -5.81 -0.13
N GLY A 195 3.70 -4.57 -0.05
CA GLY A 195 4.66 -4.09 0.95
C GLY A 195 3.97 -3.23 1.99
N PHE A 196 4.09 -3.57 3.27
CA PHE A 196 3.51 -2.77 4.35
C PHE A 196 4.24 -1.47 4.56
N TRP A 197 5.56 -1.42 4.33
CA TRP A 197 6.32 -0.17 4.32
C TRP A 197 5.67 0.93 3.48
N ASP A 198 5.07 0.54 2.34
CA ASP A 198 4.24 1.42 1.52
C ASP A 198 2.84 1.59 2.12
N THR A 199 2.13 0.47 2.21
CA THR A 199 0.66 0.45 2.25
C THR A 199 0.05 0.69 3.64
N PHE A 200 0.83 0.66 4.72
CA PHE A 200 0.35 0.98 6.07
C PHE A 200 -0.17 2.42 6.17
N ARG A 201 0.42 3.32 5.38
CA ARG A 201 0.27 4.77 5.50
C ARG A 201 -1.12 5.24 5.10
N ALA A 202 -1.61 4.82 3.92
CA ALA A 202 -2.89 5.26 3.40
C ALA A 202 -3.75 4.13 2.80
N LEU A 203 -3.16 3.11 2.17
CA LEU A 203 -3.95 2.05 1.53
C LEU A 203 -4.79 1.28 2.55
N TYR A 204 -4.18 0.64 3.55
CA TYR A 204 -4.92 -0.10 4.57
C TYR A 204 -5.91 0.77 5.36
N PRO A 205 -5.58 2.02 5.74
CA PRO A 205 -6.54 2.97 6.29
C PRO A 205 -7.74 3.28 5.38
N LEU A 206 -7.56 3.29 4.06
CA LEU A 206 -8.64 3.48 3.08
C LEU A 206 -9.56 2.25 3.06
N LEU A 207 -8.97 1.05 3.07
CA LEU A 207 -9.72 -0.19 3.16
C LEU A 207 -10.54 -0.27 4.45
N ASN A 208 -9.97 0.15 5.59
CA ASN A 208 -10.70 0.24 6.87
C ASN A 208 -11.93 1.15 6.79
N LEU A 209 -11.91 2.19 5.95
CA LEU A 209 -13.03 3.13 5.80
C LEU A 209 -14.07 2.65 4.76
N LEU A 210 -13.61 2.24 3.58
CA LEU A 210 -14.47 2.02 2.41
C LEU A 210 -14.78 0.54 2.14
N TYR A 211 -13.86 -0.36 2.49
CA TYR A 211 -13.90 -1.79 2.18
C TYR A 211 -13.55 -2.68 3.39
N PRO A 212 -14.11 -2.43 4.61
CA PRO A 212 -13.66 -3.11 5.82
C PRO A 212 -13.90 -4.63 5.81
N SER A 213 -14.88 -5.12 5.07
CA SER A 213 -15.11 -6.56 4.85
C SER A 213 -13.92 -7.25 4.19
N ILE A 214 -13.34 -6.62 3.17
CA ILE A 214 -12.16 -7.13 2.47
C ILE A 214 -10.93 -7.09 3.38
N ASN A 215 -10.72 -5.98 4.11
CA ASN A 215 -9.59 -5.94 5.02
C ASN A 215 -9.74 -6.93 6.19
N LYS A 216 -10.97 -7.27 6.60
CA LYS A 216 -11.19 -8.37 7.55
C LYS A 216 -10.65 -9.71 7.00
N GLU A 217 -10.94 -10.05 5.75
CA GLU A 217 -10.37 -11.25 5.12
C GLU A 217 -8.84 -11.18 5.06
N MET A 218 -8.27 -10.00 4.80
CA MET A 218 -6.82 -9.80 4.82
C MET A 218 -6.22 -10.02 6.22
N GLN A 219 -6.88 -9.57 7.29
CA GLN A 219 -6.44 -9.84 8.67
C GLN A 219 -6.51 -11.35 9.01
N GLU A 220 -7.50 -12.07 8.50
CA GLU A 220 -7.55 -13.53 8.60
C GLU A 220 -6.42 -14.21 7.81
N GLY A 221 -6.06 -13.67 6.65
CA GLY A 221 -4.87 -14.07 5.90
C GLY A 221 -3.58 -13.89 6.71
N LEU A 222 -3.38 -12.75 7.36
CA LEU A 222 -2.22 -12.50 8.22
C LEU A 222 -2.08 -13.49 9.39
N ILE A 223 -3.20 -13.99 9.92
CA ILE A 223 -3.18 -15.06 10.93
C ILE A 223 -2.58 -16.34 10.35
N ASN A 224 -2.95 -16.67 9.12
CA ASN A 224 -2.43 -17.84 8.41
C ASN A 224 -0.95 -17.64 8.03
N ASP A 225 -0.56 -16.45 7.54
CA ASP A 225 0.84 -16.10 7.29
C ASP A 225 1.72 -16.39 8.52
N TYR A 226 1.29 -15.94 9.70
CA TYR A 226 2.02 -16.17 10.94
C TYR A 226 2.07 -17.65 11.34
N LYS A 227 0.95 -18.38 11.22
CA LYS A 227 0.92 -19.81 11.54
C LYS A 227 1.80 -20.64 10.62
N GLU A 228 1.94 -20.21 9.38
CA GLU A 228 2.58 -20.98 8.31
C GLU A 228 4.04 -20.59 8.07
N GLY A 229 4.39 -19.32 8.30
CA GLY A 229 5.73 -18.77 8.14
C GLY A 229 6.42 -18.35 9.44
N GLY A 230 5.72 -18.34 10.58
CA GLY A 230 6.25 -17.97 11.90
C GLY A 230 6.41 -16.46 12.14
N PHE A 231 6.16 -15.62 11.14
CA PHE A 231 6.23 -14.16 11.19
C PHE A 231 5.11 -13.57 10.35
N LEU A 232 4.71 -12.33 10.63
CA LEU A 232 3.95 -11.56 9.65
C LEU A 232 4.88 -11.11 8.52
N PRO A 233 4.40 -11.05 7.27
CA PRO A 233 5.18 -10.45 6.19
C PRO A 233 5.29 -8.94 6.40
N GLU A 234 6.41 -8.35 5.99
CA GLU A 234 6.48 -6.91 5.73
C GLU A 234 6.41 -6.63 4.23
N TRP A 235 7.04 -7.48 3.41
CA TRP A 235 6.86 -7.53 1.96
C TRP A 235 6.54 -8.96 1.53
N SER A 236 5.40 -9.14 0.87
CA SER A 236 4.90 -10.46 0.41
C SER A 236 4.76 -10.48 -1.11
N SER A 237 5.44 -11.42 -1.78
CA SER A 237 5.26 -11.69 -3.21
C SER A 237 5.84 -13.04 -3.67
N PRO A 238 5.06 -14.14 -3.57
CA PRO A 238 3.88 -14.28 -2.73
C PRO A 238 4.22 -14.59 -1.26
N GLY A 239 5.36 -15.22 -0.98
CA GLY A 239 5.86 -15.42 0.38
C GLY A 239 6.76 -14.28 0.83
N PHE A 240 7.56 -14.51 1.87
CA PHE A 240 8.48 -13.48 2.39
C PHE A 240 9.49 -13.01 1.33
N ARG A 241 9.65 -11.69 1.24
CA ARG A 241 10.67 -11.03 0.42
C ARG A 241 11.43 -10.03 1.28
N SER A 242 12.75 -9.98 1.09
CA SER A 242 13.62 -9.06 1.82
C SER A 242 13.67 -7.69 1.13
N VAL A 243 12.54 -7.00 1.11
CA VAL A 243 12.39 -5.69 0.45
C VAL A 243 11.85 -4.70 1.47
N MET A 244 12.48 -3.53 1.52
CA MET A 244 12.25 -2.43 2.44
C MET A 244 12.60 -2.72 3.91
N VAL A 245 12.11 -1.86 4.81
CA VAL A 245 12.44 -1.80 6.24
C VAL A 245 11.15 -1.68 7.08
N GLY A 246 11.30 -1.55 8.40
CA GLY A 246 10.18 -1.37 9.32
C GLY A 246 9.62 -2.67 9.87
N ASN A 247 8.63 -2.55 10.75
CA ASN A 247 7.81 -3.67 11.24
C ASN A 247 6.33 -3.24 11.17
N ASN A 248 5.95 -2.66 10.02
CA ASN A 248 4.72 -1.93 9.81
C ASN A 248 3.49 -2.84 9.70
N SER A 249 3.67 -4.16 9.67
CA SER A 249 2.61 -5.12 9.97
C SER A 249 1.92 -4.79 11.31
N ALA A 250 2.65 -4.23 12.28
CA ALA A 250 2.11 -3.74 13.55
C ALA A 250 1.03 -2.66 13.34
N SER A 251 1.31 -1.69 12.47
CA SER A 251 0.36 -0.65 12.10
C SER A 251 -0.88 -1.19 11.40
N VAL A 252 -0.68 -2.08 10.41
CA VAL A 252 -1.77 -2.69 9.65
C VAL A 252 -2.76 -3.43 10.57
N VAL A 253 -2.24 -4.27 11.47
CA VAL A 253 -3.04 -5.06 12.42
C VAL A 253 -3.72 -4.15 13.46
N ALA A 254 -2.95 -3.25 14.07
CA ALA A 254 -3.46 -2.40 15.13
C ALA A 254 -4.52 -1.42 14.60
N ASP A 255 -4.29 -0.76 13.46
CA ASP A 255 -5.24 0.20 12.87
C ASP A 255 -6.58 -0.46 12.54
N ALA A 256 -6.56 -1.65 11.93
CA ALA A 256 -7.76 -2.42 11.62
C ALA A 256 -8.57 -2.73 12.89
N TYR A 257 -7.91 -3.22 13.95
CA TYR A 257 -8.60 -3.55 15.19
C TYR A 257 -9.05 -2.30 15.97
N LEU A 258 -8.29 -1.22 15.96
CA LEU A 258 -8.66 0.02 16.64
C LEU A 258 -9.86 0.72 15.97
N LYS A 259 -9.99 0.58 14.63
CA LYS A 259 -11.14 1.07 13.84
C LYS A 259 -12.36 0.14 13.83
N GLY A 260 -12.34 -0.93 14.62
CA GLY A 260 -13.54 -1.72 14.89
C GLY A 260 -13.70 -2.98 14.04
N LEU A 261 -12.74 -3.36 13.19
CA LEU A 261 -12.79 -4.65 12.50
C LEU A 261 -12.66 -5.79 13.52
N ARG A 262 -13.59 -6.74 13.49
CA ARG A 262 -13.72 -7.85 14.46
C ARG A 262 -14.08 -9.16 13.76
N GLY A 263 -14.09 -10.24 14.53
CA GLY A 263 -14.49 -11.57 14.06
C GLY A 263 -13.35 -12.38 13.46
N TYR A 264 -12.11 -12.06 13.82
CA TYR A 264 -10.89 -12.82 13.55
C TYR A 264 -10.08 -12.95 14.86
N ASP A 265 -9.11 -13.88 14.89
CA ASP A 265 -8.30 -14.16 16.08
C ASP A 265 -7.22 -13.10 16.32
N ILE A 266 -7.64 -11.99 16.94
CA ILE A 266 -6.75 -10.91 17.35
C ILE A 266 -5.67 -11.37 18.35
N ASN A 267 -5.89 -12.44 19.12
CA ASN A 267 -4.89 -12.90 20.08
C ASN A 267 -3.68 -13.51 19.36
N THR A 268 -3.92 -14.30 18.31
CA THR A 268 -2.83 -14.82 17.45
C THR A 268 -2.10 -13.66 16.77
N LEU A 269 -2.81 -12.66 16.23
CA LEU A 269 -2.14 -11.49 15.64
C LEU A 269 -1.34 -10.69 16.66
N TYR A 270 -1.87 -10.47 17.87
CA TYR A 270 -1.12 -9.78 18.92
C TYR A 270 0.14 -10.54 19.31
N GLN A 271 0.08 -11.88 19.41
CA GLN A 271 1.28 -12.71 19.59
C GLN A 271 2.28 -12.54 18.44
N ALA A 272 1.80 -12.50 17.19
CA ALA A 272 2.63 -12.27 16.02
C ALA A 272 3.33 -10.89 16.06
N LEU A 273 2.62 -9.85 16.51
CA LEU A 273 3.20 -8.52 16.72
C LEU A 273 4.30 -8.53 17.79
N LEU A 274 4.05 -9.19 18.92
CA LEU A 274 5.07 -9.34 19.96
C LEU A 274 6.28 -10.14 19.46
N ASN A 275 6.07 -11.16 18.63
CA ASN A 275 7.15 -11.94 18.04
C ASN A 275 8.00 -11.09 17.10
N GLY A 276 7.37 -10.37 16.15
CA GLY A 276 8.07 -9.49 15.21
C GLY A 276 8.81 -8.34 15.90
N ALA A 277 8.19 -7.73 16.91
CA ALA A 277 8.77 -6.59 17.63
C ALA A 277 9.97 -6.94 18.51
N ASN A 278 10.19 -8.23 18.82
CA ASN A 278 11.23 -8.67 19.74
C ASN A 278 12.23 -9.67 19.15
N ASN A 279 12.09 -10.05 17.87
CA ASN A 279 12.99 -11.00 17.22
C ASN A 279 13.38 -10.55 15.80
N GLU A 280 14.59 -10.94 15.37
CA GLU A 280 14.91 -10.94 13.94
C GLU A 280 14.15 -12.09 13.27
N GLY A 281 13.63 -11.86 12.06
CA GLY A 281 12.97 -12.88 11.27
C GLY A 281 13.91 -13.60 10.30
N PRO A 282 13.35 -14.46 9.42
CA PRO A 282 14.13 -15.27 8.48
C PRO A 282 14.83 -14.46 7.37
N LEU A 283 14.49 -13.18 7.21
CA LEU A 283 15.09 -12.25 6.24
C LEU A 283 15.23 -10.87 6.90
N ASP A 284 16.11 -10.00 6.39
CA ASP A 284 16.40 -8.69 7.00
C ASP A 284 15.20 -7.73 7.05
N ALA A 285 14.21 -7.92 6.17
CA ALA A 285 12.97 -7.15 6.19
C ALA A 285 11.83 -7.81 7.00
N VAL A 286 12.00 -9.04 7.50
CA VAL A 286 10.96 -9.75 8.25
C VAL A 286 11.30 -9.75 9.74
N GLY A 287 10.35 -9.36 10.60
CA GLY A 287 10.64 -9.06 12.00
C GLY A 287 11.44 -7.76 12.13
N ARG A 288 12.30 -7.65 13.15
CA ARG A 288 13.10 -6.44 13.38
C ARG A 288 14.60 -6.67 13.28
N LYS A 289 15.20 -6.34 12.15
CA LYS A 289 16.67 -6.34 12.02
C LYS A 289 17.31 -5.38 13.03
N GLY A 290 18.28 -5.87 13.81
CA GLY A 290 18.94 -5.08 14.84
C GLY A 290 18.12 -4.88 16.11
N VAL A 291 17.06 -5.68 16.34
CA VAL A 291 16.17 -5.56 17.50
C VAL A 291 16.90 -5.60 18.84
N ASN A 292 17.99 -6.36 18.96
CA ASN A 292 18.78 -6.41 20.18
C ASN A 292 19.38 -5.04 20.52
N TYR A 293 19.96 -4.35 19.53
CA TYR A 293 20.46 -3.00 19.71
C TYR A 293 19.35 -2.01 20.01
N TYR A 294 18.24 -2.08 19.29
CA TYR A 294 17.08 -1.21 19.52
C TYR A 294 16.52 -1.37 20.95
N ASN A 295 16.44 -2.60 21.44
CA ASN A 295 15.93 -2.90 22.77
C ASN A 295 16.88 -2.45 23.89
N GLU A 296 18.19 -2.57 23.67
CA GLU A 296 19.23 -2.21 24.64
C GLU A 296 19.50 -0.69 24.66
N LEU A 297 19.67 -0.09 23.48
CA LEU A 297 20.15 1.29 23.31
C LEU A 297 19.02 2.29 23.01
N GLY A 298 17.84 1.80 22.61
CA GLY A 298 16.73 2.65 22.14
C GLY A 298 16.90 3.13 20.70
N TYR A 299 17.87 2.63 19.94
CA TYR A 299 18.06 2.89 18.51
C TYR A 299 18.92 1.78 17.89
N VAL A 300 18.86 1.64 16.56
CA VAL A 300 19.77 0.79 15.80
C VAL A 300 21.01 1.63 15.44
N PRO A 301 22.22 1.25 15.88
CA PRO A 301 23.41 2.03 15.61
C PRO A 301 23.82 2.06 14.13
N TYR A 302 24.51 3.12 13.75
CA TYR A 302 25.01 3.36 12.39
C TYR A 302 26.23 2.50 12.03
N ASP A 303 27.10 2.24 12.99
CA ASP A 303 28.42 1.62 12.80
C ASP A 303 28.46 0.10 13.09
N VAL A 304 27.29 -0.56 13.12
CA VAL A 304 27.16 -2.00 13.45
C VAL A 304 26.82 -2.88 12.25
N LYS A 305 27.08 -2.40 11.02
CA LYS A 305 26.82 -3.11 9.76
C LYS A 305 25.35 -3.48 9.54
N ILE A 306 24.46 -2.62 10.02
CA ILE A 306 23.03 -2.68 9.73
C ILE A 306 22.70 -1.38 9.01
N ASN A 307 22.45 -1.46 7.71
CA ASN A 307 22.09 -0.29 6.91
C ASN A 307 20.66 0.17 7.23
N GLU A 308 20.36 1.39 6.82
CA GLU A 308 19.07 2.07 7.00
C GLU A 308 18.63 2.14 8.48
N ASN A 309 19.62 2.18 9.38
CA ASN A 309 19.41 2.05 10.82
C ASN A 309 18.58 3.18 11.44
N ALA A 310 18.67 4.40 10.90
CA ALA A 310 17.85 5.52 11.36
C ALA A 310 16.40 5.40 10.88
N ALA A 311 16.18 5.01 9.61
CA ALA A 311 14.85 4.70 9.11
C ALA A 311 14.17 3.59 9.93
N ARG A 312 14.88 2.48 10.16
CA ARG A 312 14.43 1.37 11.02
C ARG A 312 14.05 1.84 12.43
N THR A 313 14.90 2.65 13.06
CA THR A 313 14.63 3.17 14.42
C THR A 313 13.36 4.02 14.48
N LEU A 314 13.16 4.90 13.50
CA LEU A 314 12.00 5.79 13.45
C LEU A 314 10.70 5.02 13.24
N GLU A 315 10.72 4.06 12.31
CA GLU A 315 9.57 3.20 12.03
C GLU A 315 9.28 2.24 13.20
N TYR A 316 10.30 1.63 13.81
CA TYR A 316 10.10 0.79 15.01
C TYR A 316 9.49 1.56 16.19
N ALA A 317 9.87 2.83 16.37
CA ALA A 317 9.25 3.67 17.40
C ALA A 317 7.77 3.92 17.11
N TYR A 318 7.40 4.13 15.86
CA TYR A 318 5.99 4.23 15.46
C TYR A 318 5.27 2.88 15.61
N ASP A 319 5.87 1.78 15.18
CA ASP A 319 5.29 0.44 15.30
C ASP A 319 5.05 0.09 16.77
N ASP A 320 5.96 0.45 17.68
CA ASP A 320 5.78 0.30 19.13
C ASP A 320 4.61 1.13 19.67
N PHE A 321 4.33 2.31 19.11
CA PHE A 321 3.11 3.07 19.44
C PHE A 321 1.85 2.30 19.03
N THR A 322 1.84 1.67 17.86
CA THR A 322 0.66 0.92 17.39
C THR A 322 0.42 -0.32 18.25
N ILE A 323 1.49 -1.02 18.67
CA ILE A 323 1.42 -2.13 19.63
C ILE A 323 0.92 -1.62 20.98
N TRP A 324 1.41 -0.48 21.48
CA TRP A 324 0.94 0.13 22.72
C TRP A 324 -0.56 0.45 22.69
N GLN A 325 -1.05 1.07 21.61
CA GLN A 325 -2.47 1.36 21.43
C GLN A 325 -3.32 0.07 21.45
N LEU A 326 -2.88 -0.96 20.73
CA LEU A 326 -3.57 -2.24 20.69
C LEU A 326 -3.53 -2.95 22.04
N ALA A 327 -2.38 -2.95 22.72
CA ALA A 327 -2.20 -3.54 24.04
C ALA A 327 -3.14 -2.92 25.07
N LYS A 328 -3.30 -1.59 25.04
CA LYS A 328 -4.31 -0.90 25.84
C LYS A 328 -5.73 -1.32 25.49
N LYS A 329 -6.04 -1.41 24.19
CA LYS A 329 -7.39 -1.82 23.73
C LYS A 329 -7.74 -3.25 24.13
N LEU A 330 -6.75 -4.12 24.23
CA LEU A 330 -6.88 -5.53 24.63
C LEU A 330 -6.73 -5.75 26.14
N ASN A 331 -6.53 -4.70 26.94
CA ASN A 331 -6.30 -4.77 28.39
C ASN A 331 -5.14 -5.72 28.75
N ARG A 332 -4.02 -5.61 28.03
CA ARG A 332 -2.81 -6.41 28.26
C ARG A 332 -2.14 -6.07 29.60
N PRO A 333 -1.24 -6.95 30.11
CA PRO A 333 -0.49 -6.68 31.34
C PRO A 333 0.15 -5.29 31.34
N LYS A 334 0.18 -4.64 32.51
CA LYS A 334 0.67 -3.26 32.64
C LYS A 334 2.13 -3.13 32.23
N GLU A 335 2.91 -4.18 32.45
CA GLU A 335 4.33 -4.27 32.11
C GLU A 335 4.53 -4.27 30.58
N GLU A 336 3.69 -5.00 29.84
CA GLU A 336 3.69 -4.98 28.37
C GLU A 336 3.34 -3.56 27.86
N ILE A 337 2.28 -2.95 28.40
CA ILE A 337 1.84 -1.60 28.01
C ILE A 337 2.96 -0.58 28.30
N ALA A 338 3.55 -0.61 29.50
CA ALA A 338 4.60 0.33 29.88
C ALA A 338 5.88 0.19 29.03
N LEU A 339 6.21 -1.05 28.60
CA LEU A 339 7.34 -1.29 27.72
C LEU A 339 7.20 -0.57 26.38
N TYR A 340 6.06 -0.76 25.70
CA TYR A 340 5.82 -0.14 24.40
C TYR A 340 5.56 1.37 24.50
N GLU A 341 4.99 1.84 25.60
CA GLU A 341 4.89 3.28 25.89
C GLU A 341 6.28 3.95 25.99
N LYS A 342 7.25 3.26 26.60
CA LYS A 342 8.63 3.75 26.65
C LYS A 342 9.27 3.73 25.27
N ARG A 343 9.20 2.59 24.56
CA ARG A 343 9.90 2.40 23.29
C ARG A 343 9.37 3.28 22.16
N MET A 344 8.10 3.63 22.15
CA MET A 344 7.58 4.53 21.11
C MET A 344 8.21 5.93 21.14
N LEU A 345 8.90 6.31 22.22
CA LEU A 345 9.64 7.58 22.30
C LEU A 345 11.08 7.49 21.78
N ASN A 346 11.51 6.33 21.26
CA ASN A 346 12.87 6.09 20.79
C ASN A 346 13.30 6.97 19.61
N TYR A 347 12.37 7.55 18.85
CA TYR A 347 12.68 8.55 17.82
C TYR A 347 13.52 9.71 18.36
N ARG A 348 13.40 10.03 19.66
CA ARG A 348 14.15 11.10 20.33
C ARG A 348 15.66 10.82 20.38
N ASN A 349 16.06 9.55 20.33
CA ASN A 349 17.46 9.16 20.46
C ASN A 349 18.32 9.55 19.25
N LEU A 350 17.68 9.72 18.09
CA LEU A 350 18.32 10.07 16.81
C LEU A 350 18.16 11.54 16.41
N PHE A 351 17.48 12.35 17.20
CA PHE A 351 17.33 13.77 16.90
C PHE A 351 18.61 14.53 17.25
N ASP A 352 19.26 15.11 16.23
CA ASP A 352 20.40 15.99 16.39
C ASP A 352 19.93 17.45 16.60
N PRO A 353 20.11 18.03 17.80
CA PRO A 353 19.68 19.38 18.10
C PRO A 353 20.48 20.47 17.35
N GLU A 354 21.69 20.18 16.87
CA GLU A 354 22.49 21.13 16.11
C GLU A 354 21.86 21.41 14.74
N THR A 355 21.36 20.37 14.09
CA THR A 355 20.77 20.46 12.75
C THR A 355 19.24 20.48 12.76
N ASN A 356 18.60 20.14 13.88
CA ASN A 356 17.15 19.90 14.01
C ASN A 356 16.64 18.79 13.07
N LEU A 357 17.47 17.77 12.85
CA LEU A 357 17.21 16.68 11.91
C LEU A 357 17.52 15.33 12.57
N MET A 358 16.93 14.27 12.04
CA MET A 358 17.29 12.91 12.44
C MET A 358 18.64 12.54 11.85
N ARG A 359 19.49 11.91 12.65
CA ARG A 359 20.89 11.65 12.31
C ARG A 359 21.29 10.27 12.82
N GLY A 360 22.10 9.56 12.03
CA GLY A 360 22.66 8.27 12.44
C GLY A 360 23.43 8.39 13.76
N LYS A 361 23.40 7.36 14.57
CA LYS A 361 24.07 7.38 15.87
C LYS A 361 24.89 6.12 16.03
N ASN A 362 26.17 6.27 16.35
CA ASN A 362 27.09 5.18 16.57
C ASN A 362 26.74 4.45 17.87
N LYS A 363 27.26 3.22 18.02
CA LYS A 363 26.98 2.37 19.18
C LYS A 363 27.45 2.99 20.50
N ASP A 364 28.50 3.81 20.45
CA ASP A 364 29.03 4.54 21.61
C ASP A 364 28.18 5.75 22.04
N GLY A 365 27.13 6.09 21.28
CA GLY A 365 26.24 7.21 21.55
C GLY A 365 26.62 8.53 20.85
N SER A 366 27.74 8.58 20.13
CA SER A 366 28.09 9.73 19.28
C SER A 366 27.22 9.75 18.02
N PHE A 367 26.87 10.94 17.52
CA PHE A 367 26.24 11.06 16.20
C PHE A 367 27.29 10.79 15.10
N GLN A 368 26.90 10.11 14.02
CA GLN A 368 27.82 9.73 12.95
C GLN A 368 28.45 10.98 12.30
N ALA A 369 29.75 10.97 12.02
CA ALA A 369 30.44 12.09 11.39
C ALA A 369 31.37 11.61 10.27
N PRO A 370 31.51 12.37 9.15
CA PRO A 370 30.81 13.62 8.84
C PRO A 370 29.30 13.41 8.55
N PHE A 371 28.49 14.45 8.75
CA PHE A 371 27.05 14.41 8.45
C PHE A 371 26.73 15.24 7.21
N ASN A 372 26.11 14.58 6.23
CA ASN A 372 25.47 15.22 5.10
C ASN A 372 23.96 14.93 5.15
N PRO A 373 23.09 15.92 5.43
CA PRO A 373 21.65 15.70 5.53
C PRO A 373 20.99 15.41 4.18
N LEU A 374 21.70 15.62 3.06
CA LEU A 374 21.24 15.36 1.69
C LEU A 374 21.71 14.01 1.14
N LYS A 375 22.46 13.22 1.92
CA LYS A 375 22.88 11.87 1.53
C LYS A 375 21.68 10.93 1.56
N TRP A 376 21.37 10.35 0.41
CA TRP A 376 20.31 9.35 0.28
C TRP A 376 20.84 7.96 0.64
N GLY A 377 19.98 7.13 1.21
CA GLY A 377 20.36 5.77 1.63
C GLY A 377 21.16 5.79 2.94
N ASP A 378 22.08 4.82 3.09
CA ASP A 378 23.01 4.75 4.21
C ASP A 378 22.31 4.60 5.58
N ALA A 379 22.06 5.70 6.30
CA ALA A 379 21.26 5.68 7.53
C ALA A 379 19.75 5.60 7.26
N PHE A 380 19.30 5.94 6.06
CA PHE A 380 17.89 6.00 5.66
C PHE A 380 17.61 5.08 4.46
N THR A 381 16.34 4.85 4.14
CA THR A 381 15.91 4.06 2.97
C THR A 381 15.33 4.99 1.92
N GLU A 382 15.79 4.90 0.66
CA GLU A 382 15.24 5.65 -0.50
C GLU A 382 15.09 7.17 -0.28
N GLY A 383 15.83 7.73 0.66
CA GLY A 383 15.65 9.12 1.05
C GLY A 383 16.78 9.57 1.92
N ASN A 384 16.71 10.82 2.34
CA ASN A 384 17.71 11.45 3.19
C ASN A 384 17.05 11.94 4.50
N SER A 385 17.83 12.65 5.32
CA SER A 385 17.35 13.14 6.61
C SER A 385 16.18 14.14 6.49
N TRP A 386 16.13 14.94 5.42
CA TRP A 386 15.01 15.85 5.15
C TRP A 386 13.71 15.14 4.78
N HIS A 387 13.76 13.86 4.44
CA HIS A 387 12.56 13.06 4.18
C HIS A 387 12.12 12.31 5.43
N TYR A 388 13.08 11.74 6.17
CA TYR A 388 12.80 10.87 7.32
C TYR A 388 12.61 11.61 8.64
N SER A 389 13.06 12.86 8.78
CA SER A 389 12.92 13.60 10.05
C SER A 389 11.47 13.82 10.49
N TRP A 390 10.53 13.62 9.57
CA TRP A 390 9.09 13.76 9.78
C TRP A 390 8.40 12.46 10.21
N SER A 391 9.11 11.32 10.22
CA SER A 391 8.58 9.98 10.54
C SER A 391 8.37 9.78 12.04
N VAL A 392 7.53 10.64 12.64
CA VAL A 392 7.13 10.63 14.05
C VAL A 392 5.60 10.76 14.14
N PHE A 393 4.89 9.95 13.34
CA PHE A 393 3.46 10.05 13.09
C PHE A 393 2.61 10.20 14.36
N HIS A 394 3.00 9.48 15.41
CA HIS A 394 2.31 9.39 16.70
C HIS A 394 2.62 10.52 17.69
N ASP A 395 3.67 11.32 17.46
CA ASP A 395 4.11 12.33 18.41
C ASP A 395 4.72 13.58 17.75
N ILE A 396 3.98 14.16 16.80
CA ILE A 396 4.39 15.40 16.12
C ILE A 396 4.59 16.55 17.12
N GLN A 397 3.79 16.65 18.18
CA GLN A 397 4.04 17.62 19.26
C GLN A 397 5.39 17.37 19.96
N GLY A 398 5.78 16.12 20.18
CA GLY A 398 7.10 15.76 20.69
C GLY A 398 8.23 16.22 19.76
N LEU A 399 8.08 16.03 18.45
CA LEU A 399 9.02 16.52 17.44
C LEU A 399 9.09 18.06 17.41
N ILE A 400 7.95 18.75 17.50
CA ILE A 400 7.88 20.22 17.62
C ILE A 400 8.68 20.69 18.84
N ASN A 401 8.56 19.99 19.98
CA ASN A 401 9.30 20.33 21.19
C ASN A 401 10.81 20.14 21.01
N LEU A 402 11.25 19.06 20.36
CA LEU A 402 12.66 18.81 20.03
C LEU A 402 13.25 19.91 19.14
N MET A 403 12.49 20.38 18.15
CA MET A 403 12.90 21.50 17.29
C MET A 403 12.82 22.88 17.99
N GLY A 404 12.50 22.95 19.28
CA GLY A 404 12.43 24.23 20.00
C GLY A 404 11.17 25.04 19.72
N GLY A 405 10.09 24.39 19.27
CA GLY A 405 8.76 24.98 19.17
C GLY A 405 8.25 25.21 17.75
N THR A 406 6.98 25.62 17.68
CA THR A 406 6.18 25.70 16.45
C THR A 406 6.82 26.54 15.35
N THR A 407 7.42 27.68 15.68
CA THR A 407 8.04 28.57 14.68
C THR A 407 9.20 27.86 13.96
N ARG A 408 10.10 27.20 14.71
CA ARG A 408 11.23 26.49 14.08
C ARG A 408 10.74 25.30 13.26
N PHE A 409 9.79 24.53 13.81
CA PHE A 409 9.18 23.40 13.09
C PHE A 409 8.57 23.83 11.75
N VAL A 410 7.80 24.92 11.71
CA VAL A 410 7.20 25.45 10.48
C VAL A 410 8.27 25.94 9.50
N ASN A 411 9.32 26.61 9.97
CA ASN A 411 10.41 27.05 9.10
C ASN A 411 11.16 25.86 8.47
N MET A 412 11.34 24.78 9.22
CA MET A 412 11.94 23.54 8.70
C MET A 412 11.05 22.91 7.62
N LEU A 413 9.72 22.83 7.85
CA LEU A 413 8.78 22.36 6.82
C LEU A 413 8.79 23.25 5.56
N ASP A 414 8.77 24.57 5.73
CA ASP A 414 8.83 25.51 4.60
C ASP A 414 10.12 25.32 3.79
N SER A 415 11.24 25.05 4.47
CA SER A 415 12.54 24.85 3.82
C SER A 415 12.54 23.65 2.88
N VAL A 416 11.81 22.57 3.19
CA VAL A 416 11.70 21.40 2.31
C VAL A 416 11.25 21.81 0.90
N PHE A 417 10.25 22.68 0.79
CA PHE A 417 9.71 23.08 -0.51
C PHE A 417 10.54 24.14 -1.25
N VAL A 418 11.42 24.87 -0.54
CA VAL A 418 12.16 26.03 -1.07
C VAL A 418 13.62 25.71 -1.38
N MET A 419 14.22 24.76 -0.65
CA MET A 419 15.59 24.32 -0.93
C MET A 419 15.72 23.79 -2.36
N PRO A 420 16.88 23.96 -3.02
CA PRO A 420 17.12 23.26 -4.28
C PRO A 420 17.11 21.74 -4.07
N PRO A 421 16.69 20.94 -5.07
CA PRO A 421 16.68 19.47 -5.02
C PRO A 421 18.10 18.90 -5.20
N LEU A 422 19.05 19.37 -4.39
CA LEU A 422 20.40 18.83 -4.29
C LEU A 422 20.36 17.48 -3.57
N PHE A 423 21.27 16.58 -3.91
CA PHE A 423 21.35 15.25 -3.33
C PHE A 423 22.80 14.79 -3.27
N ASP A 424 23.06 13.79 -2.44
CA ASP A 424 24.28 13.00 -2.45
C ASP A 424 23.87 11.52 -2.60
N ASP A 425 24.32 10.90 -3.69
CA ASP A 425 24.00 9.54 -4.10
C ASP A 425 25.16 8.56 -3.85
N SER A 426 26.18 8.96 -3.08
CA SER A 426 27.40 8.18 -2.85
C SER A 426 27.14 6.79 -2.26
N TYR A 427 26.03 6.58 -1.56
CA TYR A 427 25.62 5.26 -1.09
C TYR A 427 25.25 4.31 -2.24
N TYR A 428 24.51 4.81 -3.22
CA TYR A 428 24.05 4.04 -4.37
C TYR A 428 25.10 3.99 -5.51
N GLY A 429 25.97 5.00 -5.58
CA GLY A 429 27.00 5.15 -6.62
C GLY A 429 26.48 5.75 -7.93
N PHE A 430 25.18 6.04 -8.01
CA PHE A 430 24.51 6.70 -9.14
C PHE A 430 23.14 7.25 -8.68
N PRO A 431 22.55 8.23 -9.41
CA PRO A 431 21.24 8.74 -9.05
C PRO A 431 20.16 7.73 -9.46
N ILE A 432 19.62 7.03 -8.47
CA ILE A 432 18.44 6.16 -8.62
C ILE A 432 17.22 6.97 -9.10
N HIS A 433 16.17 6.29 -9.55
CA HIS A 433 15.05 6.96 -10.22
C HIS A 433 14.30 7.91 -9.28
N GLU A 434 14.16 7.57 -8.00
CA GLU A 434 13.53 8.36 -6.94
C GLU A 434 14.23 9.71 -6.73
N ILE A 435 15.56 9.72 -6.82
CA ILE A 435 16.36 10.97 -6.81
C ILE A 435 16.01 11.81 -8.03
N ARG A 436 16.01 11.19 -9.22
CA ARG A 436 15.72 11.89 -10.47
C ARG A 436 14.31 12.47 -10.49
N GLU A 437 13.33 11.71 -10.01
CA GLU A 437 11.93 12.10 -9.85
C GLU A 437 11.81 13.34 -8.96
N MET A 438 12.40 13.34 -7.76
CA MET A 438 12.41 14.53 -6.90
C MET A 438 12.96 15.77 -7.64
N GLN A 439 14.08 15.60 -8.36
CA GLN A 439 14.72 16.71 -9.07
C GLN A 439 13.84 17.35 -10.14
N ILE A 440 13.17 16.55 -10.98
CA ILE A 440 12.40 17.06 -12.12
C ILE A 440 11.08 17.71 -11.68
N MET A 441 10.56 17.35 -10.51
CA MET A 441 9.28 17.87 -9.99
C MET A 441 9.36 19.33 -9.53
N ASN A 442 10.58 19.84 -9.27
CA ASN A 442 10.83 21.22 -8.88
C ASN A 442 9.94 21.68 -7.71
N MET A 443 9.96 20.89 -6.62
CA MET A 443 9.31 21.16 -5.33
C MET A 443 10.32 21.07 -4.17
N GLY A 444 11.56 21.45 -4.44
CA GLY A 444 12.68 21.33 -3.51
C GLY A 444 12.98 19.90 -3.09
N GLN A 445 13.16 19.67 -1.79
CA GLN A 445 13.33 18.33 -1.19
C GLN A 445 12.01 17.59 -0.98
N TYR A 446 10.87 18.09 -1.47
CA TYR A 446 9.60 17.37 -1.37
C TYR A 446 9.49 16.26 -2.43
N ALA A 447 10.04 15.09 -2.12
CA ALA A 447 10.02 13.89 -2.96
C ALA A 447 8.69 13.11 -2.85
N HIS A 448 7.60 13.66 -3.42
CA HIS A 448 6.25 13.06 -3.27
C HIS A 448 6.14 11.61 -3.78
N GLY A 449 6.92 11.27 -4.81
CA GLY A 449 6.97 9.92 -5.39
C GLY A 449 7.49 8.87 -4.43
N ASN A 450 8.06 9.25 -3.29
CA ASN A 450 8.53 8.34 -2.27
C ASN A 450 7.74 8.46 -0.95
N GLN A 451 7.51 7.33 -0.30
CA GLN A 451 6.60 7.09 0.82
C GLN A 451 6.94 7.85 2.12
N PRO A 452 8.22 8.02 2.54
CA PRO A 452 8.57 8.59 3.84
C PRO A 452 8.04 10.00 4.09
N ILE A 453 7.82 10.80 3.03
CA ILE A 453 7.45 12.21 3.15
C ILE A 453 5.98 12.51 2.81
N GLN A 454 5.20 11.51 2.37
CA GLN A 454 3.85 11.73 1.84
C GLN A 454 2.88 12.39 2.85
N HIS A 455 3.06 12.16 4.16
CA HIS A 455 2.24 12.78 5.21
C HIS A 455 2.70 14.20 5.58
N MET A 456 3.90 14.60 5.19
CA MET A 456 4.55 15.84 5.65
C MET A 456 3.72 17.12 5.41
N PRO A 457 3.03 17.32 4.28
CA PRO A 457 2.21 18.52 4.07
C PRO A 457 1.09 18.67 5.11
N TYR A 458 0.63 17.59 5.72
CA TYR A 458 -0.40 17.61 6.75
C TYR A 458 0.11 18.07 8.11
N LEU A 459 1.43 18.12 8.32
CA LEU A 459 2.04 18.42 9.61
C LEU A 459 1.86 19.88 10.04
N TYR A 460 1.57 20.80 9.11
CA TYR A 460 1.23 22.19 9.47
C TYR A 460 -0.04 22.29 10.34
N ASN A 461 -0.93 21.28 10.30
CA ASN A 461 -2.12 21.21 11.17
C ASN A 461 -1.77 21.07 12.66
N PHE A 462 -0.61 20.48 12.99
CA PHE A 462 -0.11 20.31 14.36
C PHE A 462 0.65 21.56 14.85
N ALA A 463 0.93 22.48 13.93
CA ALA A 463 1.64 23.72 14.17
C ALA A 463 0.72 24.95 14.09
N GLY A 464 -0.60 24.75 14.06
CA GLY A 464 -1.58 25.82 13.97
C GLY A 464 -1.52 26.63 12.68
N GLN A 465 -1.01 26.06 11.58
CA GLN A 465 -0.98 26.70 10.26
C GLN A 465 -1.67 25.85 9.18
N PRO A 466 -2.93 25.40 9.38
CA PRO A 466 -3.61 24.48 8.45
C PRO A 466 -3.78 25.05 7.03
N TRP A 467 -3.74 26.37 6.85
CA TRP A 467 -3.75 26.98 5.51
C TRP A 467 -2.53 26.61 4.67
N LYS A 468 -1.37 26.33 5.29
CA LYS A 468 -0.19 25.83 4.55
C LYS A 468 -0.39 24.40 4.07
N THR A 469 -1.03 23.54 4.87
CA THR A 469 -1.48 22.21 4.41
C THR A 469 -2.37 22.35 3.18
N GLN A 470 -3.38 23.23 3.26
CA GLN A 470 -4.35 23.42 2.17
C GLN A 470 -3.67 23.83 0.87
N TYR A 471 -2.70 24.75 0.94
CA TYR A 471 -1.91 25.16 -0.21
C TYR A 471 -1.10 23.99 -0.79
N TRP A 472 -0.21 23.38 -0.01
CA TRP A 472 0.71 22.36 -0.54
C TRP A 472 0.00 21.09 -0.99
N VAL A 473 -1.02 20.62 -0.26
CA VAL A 473 -1.81 19.45 -0.70
C VAL A 473 -2.50 19.73 -2.04
N ARG A 474 -3.00 20.95 -2.26
CA ARG A 474 -3.59 21.32 -3.55
C ARG A 474 -2.55 21.38 -4.66
N GLU A 475 -1.38 21.96 -4.40
CA GLU A 475 -0.27 22.00 -5.35
C GLU A 475 0.16 20.60 -5.79
N VAL A 476 0.29 19.67 -4.84
CA VAL A 476 0.67 18.28 -5.12
C VAL A 476 -0.38 17.59 -5.99
N MET A 477 -1.67 17.63 -5.61
CA MET A 477 -2.74 17.03 -6.41
C MET A 477 -2.80 17.59 -7.84
N ASN A 478 -2.53 18.88 -8.03
CA ASN A 478 -2.61 19.53 -9.32
C ASN A 478 -1.39 19.28 -10.22
N ARG A 479 -0.20 19.11 -9.64
CA ARG A 479 1.07 19.05 -10.39
C ARG A 479 1.60 17.63 -10.59
N MET A 480 1.34 16.75 -9.63
CA MET A 480 2.00 15.45 -9.50
C MET A 480 1.16 14.26 -9.98
N TYR A 481 -0.06 14.53 -10.45
CA TYR A 481 -1.00 13.52 -10.91
C TYR A 481 -1.65 13.95 -12.22
N LYS A 482 -1.65 13.05 -13.20
CA LYS A 482 -2.30 13.24 -14.51
C LYS A 482 -3.01 11.97 -14.95
N PRO A 483 -4.06 12.06 -15.78
CA PRO A 483 -4.78 10.90 -16.31
C PRO A 483 -4.09 10.30 -17.56
N THR A 484 -2.78 10.42 -17.66
CA THR A 484 -1.96 10.00 -18.81
C THR A 484 -1.15 8.74 -18.47
N PRO A 485 -0.58 8.02 -19.46
CA PRO A 485 0.25 6.85 -19.19
C PRO A 485 1.45 7.11 -18.26
N ASP A 486 1.98 8.33 -18.27
CA ASP A 486 3.04 8.86 -17.40
C ASP A 486 2.46 9.68 -16.22
N GLY A 487 1.33 9.24 -15.68
CA GLY A 487 0.47 10.05 -14.84
C GLY A 487 0.94 10.30 -13.40
N TYR A 488 1.83 9.47 -12.85
CA TYR A 488 2.36 9.62 -11.49
C TYR A 488 3.72 10.33 -11.50
N CYS A 489 4.10 10.90 -10.36
CA CYS A 489 5.39 11.57 -10.18
C CYS A 489 6.53 10.64 -9.71
N GLY A 490 6.28 9.34 -9.64
CA GLY A 490 7.15 8.28 -9.15
C GLY A 490 6.36 6.96 -9.16
N ASP A 491 6.82 5.97 -8.41
CA ASP A 491 6.15 4.68 -8.34
C ASP A 491 4.75 4.76 -7.68
N GLU A 492 3.87 3.85 -8.12
CA GLU A 492 2.47 3.79 -7.67
C GLU A 492 2.33 3.03 -6.35
N ASP A 493 3.24 2.08 -6.13
CA ASP A 493 3.44 1.28 -4.91
C ASP A 493 2.18 0.65 -4.35
N ASN A 494 1.66 -0.28 -5.14
CA ASN A 494 0.59 -1.21 -4.76
C ASN A 494 -0.68 -0.52 -4.26
N GLY A 495 -0.97 0.71 -4.71
CA GLY A 495 -2.12 1.49 -4.26
C GLY A 495 -1.80 2.57 -3.24
N GLN A 496 -0.58 2.67 -2.71
CA GLN A 496 -0.24 3.65 -1.66
C GLN A 496 -0.32 5.10 -2.19
N THR A 497 0.39 5.40 -3.29
CA THR A 497 0.39 6.74 -3.91
C THR A 497 -1.01 7.11 -4.41
N SER A 498 -1.74 6.14 -4.94
CA SER A 498 -3.15 6.30 -5.30
C SER A 498 -4.07 6.59 -4.11
N ALA A 499 -3.88 5.89 -2.99
CA ALA A 499 -4.67 6.09 -1.77
C ALA A 499 -4.40 7.47 -1.17
N TRP A 500 -3.17 7.98 -1.27
CA TRP A 500 -2.86 9.36 -0.91
C TRP A 500 -3.71 10.35 -1.71
N TYR A 501 -3.78 10.20 -3.04
CA TYR A 501 -4.59 11.10 -3.87
C TYR A 501 -6.08 11.01 -3.51
N VAL A 502 -6.60 9.79 -3.32
CA VAL A 502 -8.01 9.55 -2.98
C VAL A 502 -8.38 10.20 -1.64
N PHE A 503 -7.60 10.01 -0.58
CA PHE A 503 -7.79 10.68 0.71
C PHE A 503 -7.67 12.20 0.61
N SER A 504 -6.61 12.68 -0.04
CA SER A 504 -6.36 14.11 -0.22
C SER A 504 -7.52 14.79 -0.95
N ALA A 505 -8.07 14.14 -1.97
CA ALA A 505 -9.23 14.61 -2.72
C ALA A 505 -10.53 14.63 -1.90
N MET A 506 -10.70 13.72 -0.92
CA MET A 506 -11.78 13.79 0.09
C MET A 506 -11.62 15.01 1.01
N GLY A 507 -10.40 15.49 1.18
CA GLY A 507 -10.05 16.63 2.02
C GLY A 507 -9.50 16.25 3.40
N PHE A 508 -9.06 15.00 3.62
CA PHE A 508 -8.44 14.54 4.85
C PHE A 508 -7.54 13.32 4.64
N TYR A 509 -6.55 13.09 5.50
CA TYR A 509 -5.55 12.02 5.35
C TYR A 509 -5.20 11.33 6.68
N PRO A 510 -5.02 9.99 6.71
CA PRO A 510 -4.67 9.24 7.91
C PRO A 510 -3.17 9.39 8.27
N VAL A 511 -2.77 10.54 8.81
CA VAL A 511 -1.34 10.80 9.16
C VAL A 511 -0.78 9.76 10.13
N CYS A 512 -1.59 9.28 11.07
CA CYS A 512 -1.17 8.31 12.07
C CYS A 512 -2.18 7.14 12.16
N PRO A 513 -2.04 6.12 11.29
CA PRO A 513 -2.76 4.86 11.46
C PRO A 513 -2.47 4.28 12.86
N GLY A 514 -3.50 3.75 13.51
CA GLY A 514 -3.51 3.45 14.96
C GLY A 514 -4.20 4.51 15.82
N THR A 515 -4.66 5.60 15.21
CA THR A 515 -5.57 6.58 15.82
C THR A 515 -6.96 6.52 15.19
N ASP A 516 -7.93 7.18 15.82
CA ASP A 516 -9.28 7.36 15.28
C ASP A 516 -9.37 8.62 14.40
N GLU A 517 -8.27 9.21 13.94
CA GLU A 517 -8.25 10.55 13.32
C GLU A 517 -7.76 10.56 11.87
N TYR A 518 -8.41 11.38 11.04
CA TYR A 518 -7.94 11.79 9.71
C TYR A 518 -7.68 13.30 9.72
N VAL A 519 -6.44 13.71 9.46
CA VAL A 519 -6.01 15.11 9.50
C VAL A 519 -6.53 15.85 8.28
N LEU A 520 -7.13 17.03 8.49
CA LEU A 520 -7.75 17.81 7.42
C LEU A 520 -6.71 18.38 6.44
N GLY A 521 -7.10 18.37 5.17
CA GLY A 521 -6.46 19.08 4.06
C GLY A 521 -7.46 20.04 3.41
N THR A 522 -7.66 19.89 2.09
CA THR A 522 -8.62 20.66 1.30
C THR A 522 -9.31 19.76 0.27
N PRO A 523 -10.65 19.71 0.19
CA PRO A 523 -11.36 18.79 -0.71
C PRO A 523 -11.17 19.19 -2.18
N LEU A 524 -10.96 18.24 -3.09
CA LEU A 524 -10.71 18.53 -4.51
C LEU A 524 -11.98 18.84 -5.32
N PHE A 525 -13.08 18.15 -5.00
CA PHE A 525 -14.34 18.23 -5.72
C PHE A 525 -15.35 19.15 -5.02
N LYS A 526 -16.37 19.64 -5.75
CA LYS A 526 -17.47 20.41 -5.13
C LYS A 526 -18.41 19.53 -4.32
N LYS A 527 -18.54 18.27 -4.70
CA LYS A 527 -19.33 17.28 -3.97
C LYS A 527 -18.67 15.91 -4.07
N MET A 528 -18.65 15.21 -2.95
CA MET A 528 -18.31 13.80 -2.88
C MET A 528 -19.28 13.07 -1.94
N THR A 529 -19.67 11.85 -2.28
CA THR A 529 -20.46 10.96 -1.42
C THR A 529 -19.73 9.63 -1.26
N LEU A 530 -19.46 9.26 -0.01
CA LEU A 530 -18.89 7.97 0.38
C LEU A 530 -20.03 7.07 0.86
N LYS A 531 -20.17 5.89 0.26
CA LYS A 531 -21.11 4.84 0.69
C LYS A 531 -20.36 3.81 1.52
N LEU A 532 -20.67 3.77 2.80
CA LEU A 532 -20.01 2.90 3.77
C LEU A 532 -20.68 1.52 3.79
N GLU A 533 -19.93 0.47 4.17
CA GLU A 533 -20.46 -0.90 4.24
C GLU A 533 -21.57 -1.09 5.27
N ASN A 534 -21.60 -0.24 6.30
CA ASN A 534 -22.67 -0.25 7.30
C ASN A 534 -23.99 0.42 6.81
N GLY A 535 -24.09 0.74 5.52
CA GLY A 535 -25.25 1.36 4.89
C GLY A 535 -25.38 2.88 5.11
N LYS A 536 -24.47 3.49 5.87
CA LYS A 536 -24.42 4.95 6.06
C LYS A 536 -23.70 5.63 4.89
N GLN A 537 -23.88 6.93 4.80
CA GLN A 537 -23.21 7.76 3.80
C GLN A 537 -22.58 8.98 4.44
N VAL A 538 -21.39 9.33 3.99
CA VAL A 538 -20.74 10.62 4.30
C VAL A 538 -20.77 11.48 3.04
N ALA A 539 -21.37 12.66 3.14
CA ALA A 539 -21.32 13.67 2.10
C ALA A 539 -20.24 14.71 2.45
N VAL A 540 -19.37 15.01 1.49
CA VAL A 540 -18.45 16.14 1.52
C VAL A 540 -18.96 17.18 0.52
N GLN A 541 -19.26 18.39 0.99
CA GLN A 541 -19.78 19.48 0.17
C GLN A 541 -18.86 20.70 0.27
N ALA A 542 -18.39 21.17 -0.88
CA ALA A 542 -17.55 22.35 -1.02
C ALA A 542 -18.01 23.13 -2.27
N PRO A 543 -19.23 23.69 -2.29
CA PRO A 543 -19.85 24.21 -3.53
C PRO A 543 -19.05 25.34 -4.19
N ALA A 544 -18.34 26.14 -3.39
CA ALA A 544 -17.49 27.23 -3.84
C ALA A 544 -16.07 26.80 -4.25
N ASN A 545 -15.75 25.50 -4.18
CA ASN A 545 -14.44 24.96 -4.55
C ASN A 545 -14.11 25.24 -6.02
N SER A 546 -12.89 25.69 -6.27
CA SER A 546 -12.35 26.02 -7.59
C SER A 546 -10.81 26.00 -7.52
N ALA A 547 -10.15 26.20 -8.65
CA ALA A 547 -8.70 26.36 -8.69
C ALA A 547 -8.21 27.53 -7.81
N SER A 548 -8.99 28.62 -7.69
CA SER A 548 -8.66 29.77 -6.84
C SER A 548 -9.12 29.61 -5.39
N ASN A 549 -10.27 28.96 -5.15
CA ASN A 549 -10.86 28.81 -3.82
C ASN A 549 -10.42 27.49 -3.17
N LEU A 550 -9.14 27.42 -2.79
CA LEU A 550 -8.55 26.22 -2.18
C LEU A 550 -8.54 26.25 -0.64
N TYR A 551 -8.73 27.41 -0.02
CA TYR A 551 -8.65 27.56 1.43
C TYR A 551 -10.00 27.33 2.11
N VAL A 552 -9.98 26.73 3.29
CA VAL A 552 -11.17 26.44 4.10
C VAL A 552 -11.38 27.55 5.11
N LYS A 553 -12.44 28.35 4.93
CA LYS A 553 -12.90 29.36 5.89
C LYS A 553 -13.54 28.74 7.12
N GLU A 554 -14.39 27.75 6.89
CA GLU A 554 -15.18 27.08 7.92
C GLU A 554 -15.47 25.64 7.48
N LEU A 555 -15.51 24.73 8.44
CA LEU A 555 -16.05 23.38 8.26
C LEU A 555 -17.24 23.23 9.21
N LYS A 556 -18.37 22.77 8.70
CA LYS A 556 -19.48 22.29 9.53
C LYS A 556 -19.65 20.80 9.38
N TRP A 557 -19.86 20.09 10.49
CA TRP A 557 -20.23 18.68 10.50
C TRP A 557 -21.65 18.55 11.03
N ASN A 558 -22.58 18.07 10.19
CA ASN A 558 -23.99 17.94 10.53
C ASN A 558 -24.61 19.26 11.02
N GLY A 559 -24.20 20.38 10.40
CA GLY A 559 -24.68 21.73 10.71
C GLY A 559 -23.96 22.44 11.86
N ALA A 560 -23.20 21.72 12.69
CA ALA A 560 -22.41 22.30 13.78
C ALA A 560 -21.02 22.72 13.28
N VAL A 561 -20.52 23.86 13.76
CA VAL A 561 -19.14 24.30 13.45
C VAL A 561 -18.15 23.28 14.00
N HIS A 562 -17.24 22.82 13.14
CA HIS A 562 -16.19 21.87 13.47
C HIS A 562 -14.84 22.59 13.56
N PRO A 563 -14.34 22.87 14.77
CA PRO A 563 -13.15 23.71 14.95
C PRO A 563 -11.84 22.94 14.77
N PHE A 564 -11.88 21.61 14.75
CA PHE A 564 -10.69 20.76 14.76
C PHE A 564 -10.04 20.64 13.36
N ASN A 565 -8.74 20.39 13.35
CA ASN A 565 -7.93 20.13 12.15
C ASN A 565 -7.92 18.64 11.76
N TYR A 566 -8.90 17.87 12.22
CA TYR A 566 -9.05 16.45 11.92
C TYR A 566 -10.52 16.06 12.00
N VAL A 567 -10.90 14.95 11.37
CA VAL A 567 -12.19 14.27 11.54
C VAL A 567 -11.97 12.88 12.11
N LYS A 568 -12.96 12.34 12.83
CA LYS A 568 -12.82 11.03 13.48
C LYS A 568 -13.42 9.91 12.65
N HIS A 569 -12.75 8.76 12.57
CA HIS A 569 -13.25 7.58 11.88
C HIS A 569 -14.57 7.10 12.47
N SER A 570 -14.66 6.97 13.80
CA SER A 570 -15.88 6.60 14.51
C SER A 570 -17.08 7.51 14.22
N GLU A 571 -16.86 8.80 14.01
CA GLU A 571 -17.91 9.76 13.63
C GLU A 571 -18.26 9.67 12.14
N LEU A 572 -17.28 9.46 11.25
CA LEU A 572 -17.54 9.21 9.83
C LEU A 572 -18.40 7.97 9.63
N LEU A 573 -18.19 6.91 10.41
CA LEU A 573 -19.01 5.69 10.34
C LEU A 573 -20.48 5.91 10.67
N LYS A 574 -20.84 6.99 11.39
CA LYS A 574 -22.24 7.35 11.63
C LYS A 574 -22.90 8.00 10.40
N GLY A 575 -22.11 8.34 9.38
CA GLY A 575 -22.52 9.09 8.22
C GLY A 575 -22.61 10.60 8.51
N GLY A 576 -23.27 11.31 7.61
CA GLY A 576 -23.57 12.72 7.78
C GLY A 576 -22.94 13.60 6.71
N LEU A 577 -22.82 14.89 7.02
CA LEU A 577 -22.47 15.93 6.06
C LEU A 577 -21.34 16.81 6.60
N LEU A 578 -20.21 16.81 5.87
CA LEU A 578 -19.09 17.73 6.02
C LEU A 578 -19.25 18.87 5.00
N GLN A 579 -19.54 20.09 5.47
CA GLN A 579 -19.72 21.28 4.64
C GLN A 579 -18.51 22.21 4.78
N PHE A 580 -17.72 22.30 3.71
CA PHE A 580 -16.56 23.16 3.60
C PHE A 580 -16.94 24.48 2.92
N SER A 581 -16.78 25.58 3.65
CA SER A 581 -16.86 26.93 3.11
C SER A 581 -15.50 27.31 2.51
N MET A 582 -15.40 27.30 1.18
CA MET A 582 -14.15 27.57 0.45
C MET A 582 -13.97 29.06 0.16
N GLN A 583 -12.72 29.53 0.14
CA GLN A 583 -12.36 30.91 -0.20
C GLN A 583 -10.96 31.00 -0.83
N ALA A 584 -10.65 32.14 -1.47
CA ALA A 584 -9.40 32.35 -2.19
C ALA A 584 -8.20 32.75 -1.31
N GLN A 585 -8.46 33.35 -0.14
CA GLN A 585 -7.42 33.81 0.76
C GLN A 585 -7.38 32.95 2.03
N PRO A 586 -6.19 32.70 2.62
CA PRO A 586 -6.10 31.88 3.83
C PRO A 586 -6.78 32.55 5.02
N ASP A 587 -7.56 31.78 5.79
CA ASP A 587 -7.98 32.20 7.13
C ASP A 587 -6.88 31.82 8.13
N LYS A 588 -6.10 32.81 8.57
CA LYS A 588 -5.00 32.61 9.51
C LYS A 588 -5.43 32.47 10.98
N LYS A 589 -6.74 32.45 11.26
CA LYS A 589 -7.30 32.26 12.61
C LYS A 589 -7.89 30.87 12.80
N ARG A 590 -8.47 30.26 11.75
CA ARG A 590 -9.07 28.93 11.83
C ARG A 590 -8.03 27.86 12.19
N GLY A 591 -8.34 27.02 13.18
CA GLY A 591 -7.53 25.84 13.50
C GLY A 591 -6.16 26.16 14.10
N THR A 592 -6.01 27.32 14.76
CA THR A 592 -4.78 27.78 15.39
C THR A 592 -4.71 27.47 16.89
N ASP A 593 -5.86 27.23 17.53
CA ASP A 593 -5.94 26.83 18.93
C ASP A 593 -5.38 25.41 19.10
N LYS A 594 -4.57 25.18 20.14
CA LYS A 594 -3.98 23.87 20.44
C LYS A 594 -5.03 22.76 20.58
N LYS A 595 -6.24 23.09 21.05
CA LYS A 595 -7.37 22.15 21.15
C LYS A 595 -7.85 21.66 19.79
N ALA A 596 -7.56 22.39 18.71
CA ALA A 596 -7.90 22.00 17.35
C ALA A 596 -6.88 21.02 16.74
N PHE A 597 -5.71 20.83 17.35
CA PHE A 597 -4.64 20.03 16.76
C PHE A 597 -4.97 18.54 16.80
N PRO A 598 -4.49 17.76 15.83
CA PRO A 598 -4.67 16.31 15.86
C PRO A 598 -3.82 15.66 16.97
N TYR A 599 -4.05 14.36 17.17
CA TYR A 599 -3.39 13.54 18.17
C TYR A 599 -1.86 13.64 18.13
N SER A 600 -1.25 13.88 19.29
CA SER A 600 0.16 13.60 19.52
C SER A 600 0.30 13.08 20.94
N TYR A 601 1.13 12.06 21.14
CA TYR A 601 1.33 11.49 22.48
C TYR A 601 1.76 12.55 23.52
N SER A 602 2.65 13.47 23.14
CA SER A 602 3.17 14.52 24.03
C SER A 602 2.28 15.77 24.15
N ALA A 603 1.11 15.80 23.50
CA ALA A 603 0.14 16.87 23.69
C ALA A 603 -0.63 16.64 25.00
N LYS A 604 -0.04 17.09 26.12
CA LYS A 604 -0.68 17.14 27.44
C LYS A 604 -1.25 18.53 27.74
#